data_AF-A0A661K675-F1
#
_entry.id   AF-A0A661K675-F1
#
_cell.length_a   1.000
_cell.length_b   1.000
_cell.length_c   1.000
_cell.angle_alpha   90.00
_cell.angle_beta   90.00
_cell.angle_gamma   90.00
#
_symmetry.space_group_name_H-M   'P 1'
#
loop_
_entity.id
_entity.type
_entity.pdbx_description
1 polymer ?
#
loop_
_entity_poly.entity_id
_entity_poly.type
_entity_poly.pdbx_seq_one_letter_code
_entity_poly.pdbx_strand_id
1 'polypeptide(L)'
;MWPSSILPSTRIWPQRSSSTPFRTISTGGTALRKYSFHGTSHTFVASEAARYLGRDLGELNLMNRPPGKRGEYKCHPRRGVCGYEHGNDPLEGLMMGTRSGDVDPAVPLFMVLELGMDPSGIYKLLNGESGLKGICGQNDMREVLRLKSRGDRMAEFAFRMYCYRVKKYIGAYMAVLSSVDALVFTAGIGENSPELRWHVCEGLEKLGVRIDSGRNNRNEREISCPDSPVRVLVIRTNEELMIARETVRVTGLRPVL
;
A
#
# COMPACT_ATOMS: atom_id res chain seq x y z
N MET A 1 -7.92 -14.45 -15.33
CA MET A 1 -8.90 -13.40 -14.96
C MET A 1 -9.64 -13.92 -13.73
N TRP A 2 -9.55 -13.25 -12.57
CA TRP A 2 -10.00 -13.81 -11.29
C TRP A 2 -11.53 -13.67 -11.13
N PRO A 3 -12.25 -14.73 -10.75
CA PRO A 3 -13.70 -14.65 -10.54
C PRO A 3 -14.06 -13.73 -9.37
N SER A 4 -15.18 -13.01 -9.53
CA SER A 4 -15.72 -12.02 -8.58
C SER A 4 -16.09 -12.58 -7.20
N SER A 5 -16.03 -13.90 -7.01
CA SER A 5 -16.24 -14.61 -5.75
C SER A 5 -15.01 -14.61 -4.82
N ILE A 6 -13.82 -14.21 -5.30
CA ILE A 6 -12.55 -14.30 -4.55
C ILE A 6 -12.22 -13.02 -3.75
N LEU A 7 -12.94 -11.92 -3.96
CA LEU A 7 -12.62 -10.61 -3.32
C LEU A 7 -13.78 -10.09 -2.44
N PRO A 8 -13.97 -10.61 -1.22
CA PRO A 8 -15.03 -10.15 -0.32
C PRO A 8 -14.89 -8.67 0.10
N SER A 9 -13.70 -8.07 -0.01
CA SER A 9 -13.44 -6.67 0.38
C SER A 9 -13.98 -5.61 -0.60
N THR A 10 -14.48 -6.00 -1.79
CA THR A 10 -14.89 -5.07 -2.85
C THR A 10 -16.36 -4.66 -2.81
N ARG A 11 -17.19 -5.21 -1.91
CA ARG A 11 -18.65 -4.96 -1.87
C ARG A 11 -19.08 -3.69 -1.13
N ILE A 12 -18.17 -2.94 -0.51
CA ILE A 12 -18.50 -1.82 0.41
C ILE A 12 -17.92 -0.48 -0.08
N TRP A 13 -17.85 -0.26 -1.40
CA TRP A 13 -17.13 0.91 -1.96
C TRP A 13 -18.10 2.00 -2.41
N PRO A 14 -17.84 3.27 -2.07
CA PRO A 14 -18.49 4.37 -2.74
C PRO A 14 -18.26 4.28 -4.24
N GLN A 15 -19.31 4.45 -5.05
CA GLN A 15 -19.22 4.38 -6.51
C GLN A 15 -18.16 5.34 -7.08
N ARG A 16 -17.89 6.45 -6.38
CA ARG A 16 -16.89 7.46 -6.76
C ARG A 16 -15.43 6.97 -6.65
N SER A 17 -15.12 6.02 -5.77
CA SER A 17 -13.75 5.52 -5.59
C SER A 17 -13.45 4.26 -6.41
N SER A 18 -14.49 3.53 -6.80
CA SER A 18 -14.40 2.27 -7.55
C SER A 18 -14.50 2.44 -9.07
N SER A 19 -15.06 3.57 -9.52
CA SER A 19 -15.26 3.87 -10.95
C SER A 19 -13.99 4.38 -11.59
N THR A 20 -13.75 3.96 -12.83
CA THR A 20 -12.79 4.60 -13.72
C THR A 20 -13.44 5.78 -14.44
N PRO A 21 -12.72 6.85 -14.81
CA PRO A 21 -13.26 8.03 -15.51
C PRO A 21 -13.54 7.76 -17.00
N PHE A 22 -14.13 6.61 -17.30
CA PHE A 22 -14.54 6.19 -18.65
C PHE A 22 -16.00 5.76 -18.61
N ARG A 23 -16.74 6.00 -19.70
CA ARG A 23 -18.07 5.40 -19.88
C ARG A 23 -17.88 3.89 -19.87
N THR A 24 -18.65 3.17 -19.03
CA THR A 24 -18.45 1.73 -18.76
C THR A 24 -18.13 0.95 -20.03
N ILE A 25 -16.87 0.54 -20.17
CA ILE A 25 -16.44 -0.39 -21.22
C ILE A 25 -16.66 -1.77 -20.63
N SER A 26 -17.64 -2.49 -21.18
CA SER A 26 -17.94 -3.86 -20.79
C SER A 26 -17.90 -4.77 -22.01
N THR A 27 -17.15 -5.86 -21.92
CA THR A 27 -17.18 -6.95 -22.90
C THR A 27 -17.56 -8.24 -22.17
N GLY A 28 -18.63 -8.91 -22.60
CA GLY A 28 -19.00 -10.24 -22.10
C GLY A 28 -19.29 -10.31 -20.58
N GLY A 29 -19.98 -9.32 -20.01
CA GLY A 29 -20.33 -9.31 -18.57
C GLY A 29 -19.20 -8.89 -17.62
N THR A 30 -18.02 -8.54 -18.14
CA THR A 30 -16.90 -8.01 -17.35
C THR A 30 -16.84 -6.50 -17.50
N ALA A 31 -16.98 -5.76 -16.40
CA ALA A 31 -16.89 -4.30 -16.38
C ALA A 31 -15.52 -3.86 -15.84
N LEU A 32 -14.92 -2.87 -16.51
CA LEU A 32 -13.76 -2.14 -16.00
C LEU A 32 -14.12 -1.44 -14.68
N ARG A 33 -13.46 -1.86 -13.60
CA ARG A 33 -13.58 -1.24 -12.28
C ARG A 33 -12.30 -1.45 -11.49
N LYS A 34 -12.11 -0.67 -10.43
CA LYS A 34 -11.04 -0.92 -9.46
C LYS A 34 -11.38 -2.12 -8.57
N TYR A 35 -10.38 -2.94 -8.27
CA TYR A 35 -10.42 -4.07 -7.36
C TYR A 35 -9.35 -3.93 -6.28
N SER A 36 -9.62 -4.44 -5.07
CA SER A 36 -8.66 -4.49 -3.97
C SER A 36 -8.04 -5.86 -3.92
N PHE A 37 -6.78 -5.90 -3.50
CA PHE A 37 -6.09 -7.12 -3.10
C PHE A 37 -5.65 -6.91 -1.63
N HIS A 38 -4.97 -7.87 -1.00
CA HIS A 38 -4.49 -7.76 0.40
C HIS A 38 -5.56 -7.44 1.48
N GLY A 39 -6.86 -7.68 1.21
CA GLY A 39 -7.96 -7.30 2.10
C GLY A 39 -7.91 -7.91 3.51
N THR A 40 -7.34 -9.11 3.65
CA THR A 40 -7.15 -9.82 4.93
C THR A 40 -6.11 -9.14 5.82
N SER A 41 -4.92 -8.83 5.26
CA SER A 41 -3.85 -8.11 5.97
C SER A 41 -4.33 -6.74 6.46
N HIS A 42 -5.01 -5.98 5.61
CA HIS A 42 -5.49 -4.66 6.02
C HIS A 42 -6.51 -4.70 7.15
N THR A 43 -7.40 -5.69 7.13
CA THR A 43 -8.41 -5.88 8.20
C THR A 43 -7.73 -6.20 9.53
N PHE A 44 -6.72 -7.08 9.52
CA PHE A 44 -5.93 -7.38 10.72
C PHE A 44 -5.25 -6.15 11.29
N VAL A 45 -4.52 -5.42 10.45
CA VAL A 45 -3.73 -4.26 10.87
C VAL A 45 -4.63 -3.15 11.39
N ALA A 46 -5.80 -2.96 10.78
CA ALA A 46 -6.82 -2.03 11.26
C ALA A 46 -7.32 -2.40 12.66
N SER A 47 -7.69 -3.67 12.86
CA SER A 47 -8.14 -4.15 14.17
C SER A 47 -7.05 -4.05 15.24
N GLU A 48 -5.79 -4.35 14.91
CA GLU A 48 -4.66 -4.22 15.83
C GLU A 48 -4.31 -2.76 16.16
N ALA A 49 -4.49 -1.85 15.20
CA ALA A 49 -4.35 -0.41 15.45
C ALA A 49 -5.45 0.09 16.37
N ALA A 50 -6.71 -0.28 16.10
CA ALA A 50 -7.86 0.08 16.93
C ALA A 50 -7.68 -0.41 18.38
N ARG A 51 -7.28 -1.67 18.55
CA ARG A 51 -6.96 -2.26 19.85
C ARG A 51 -5.84 -1.51 20.58
N TYR A 52 -4.80 -1.09 19.87
CA TYR A 52 -3.70 -0.33 20.46
C TYR A 52 -4.14 1.07 20.90
N LEU A 53 -4.99 1.73 20.11
CA LEU A 53 -5.52 3.06 20.40
C LEU A 53 -6.65 3.05 21.43
N GLY A 54 -7.12 1.88 21.87
CA GLY A 54 -8.22 1.74 22.81
C GLY A 54 -9.55 2.30 22.29
N ARG A 55 -9.75 2.29 20.96
CA ARG A 55 -10.92 2.85 20.27
C ARG A 55 -11.54 1.81 19.36
N ASP A 56 -12.84 1.92 19.11
CA ASP A 56 -13.51 1.06 18.14
C ASP A 56 -13.01 1.36 16.72
N LEU A 57 -12.83 0.32 15.90
CA LEU A 57 -12.42 0.47 14.51
C LEU A 57 -13.40 1.35 13.71
N GLY A 58 -14.70 1.31 14.04
CA GLY A 58 -15.72 2.14 13.39
C GLY A 58 -15.57 3.65 13.64
N GLU A 59 -14.73 4.04 14.59
CA GLU A 59 -14.50 5.44 15.00
C GLU A 59 -13.19 6.03 14.48
N LEU A 60 -12.37 5.21 13.81
CA LEU A 60 -11.01 5.54 13.41
C LEU A 60 -10.88 5.75 11.91
N ASN A 61 -10.12 6.78 11.54
CA ASN A 61 -9.62 7.02 10.21
C ASN A 61 -8.18 6.50 10.11
N LEU A 62 -8.02 5.27 9.60
CA LEU A 62 -6.72 4.59 9.52
C LEU A 62 -6.20 4.55 8.09
N MET A 63 -4.90 4.84 7.94
CA MET A 63 -4.17 4.58 6.70
C MET A 63 -3.18 3.43 6.93
N ASN A 64 -3.50 2.25 6.40
CA ASN A 64 -2.66 1.07 6.55
C ASN A 64 -1.94 0.78 5.25
N ARG A 65 -0.62 0.61 5.29
CA ARG A 65 0.21 0.21 4.15
C ARG A 65 1.12 -0.96 4.49
N PRO A 66 1.22 -2.00 3.64
CA PRO A 66 2.38 -2.85 3.51
C PRO A 66 3.34 -2.26 2.45
N PRO A 67 4.42 -1.53 2.78
CA PRO A 67 5.51 -1.41 1.84
C PRO A 67 6.10 -2.83 1.72
N GLY A 68 5.99 -3.42 0.53
CA GLY A 68 6.35 -4.80 0.24
C GLY A 68 6.37 -5.06 -1.26
N LYS A 69 6.68 -6.29 -1.70
CA LYS A 69 6.71 -6.67 -3.13
C LYS A 69 5.35 -6.50 -3.84
N ARG A 70 4.27 -6.47 -3.07
CA ARG A 70 2.88 -6.22 -3.47
C ARG A 70 2.30 -5.39 -2.32
N GLY A 71 2.16 -4.09 -2.49
CA GLY A 71 1.76 -3.18 -1.42
C GLY A 71 0.49 -2.43 -1.81
N GLU A 72 -0.41 -2.21 -0.84
CA GLU A 72 -1.64 -1.43 -1.03
C GLU A 72 -1.79 -0.39 0.07
N TYR A 73 -2.42 0.73 -0.23
CA TYR A 73 -3.03 1.57 0.80
C TYR A 73 -4.47 1.18 1.00
N LYS A 74 -4.88 1.00 2.26
CA LYS A 74 -6.29 0.97 2.63
C LYS A 74 -6.58 2.06 3.64
N CYS A 75 -7.55 2.87 3.25
CA CYS A 75 -8.14 3.89 4.08
C CYS A 75 -9.45 3.35 4.68
N HIS A 76 -9.56 3.33 6.00
CA HIS A 76 -10.81 3.04 6.68
C HIS A 76 -11.36 4.36 7.22
N PRO A 77 -12.35 5.01 6.59
CA PRO A 77 -13.09 6.07 7.24
C PRO A 77 -13.96 5.50 8.36
N ARG A 78 -14.41 6.36 9.28
CA ARG A 78 -15.56 6.06 10.15
C ARG A 78 -16.67 5.42 9.30
N ARG A 79 -17.01 4.17 9.62
CA ARG A 79 -18.08 3.37 8.97
C ARG A 79 -17.81 2.84 7.54
N GLY A 80 -16.56 2.70 7.08
CA GLY A 80 -16.33 2.06 5.77
C GLY A 80 -14.88 1.95 5.31
N VAL A 81 -14.68 1.81 3.99
CA VAL A 81 -13.37 1.82 3.31
C VAL A 81 -13.41 2.89 2.21
N CYS A 82 -12.51 3.88 2.24
CA CYS A 82 -12.61 5.06 1.34
C CYS A 82 -11.88 4.90 -0.01
N GLY A 83 -10.92 3.97 -0.10
CA GLY A 83 -10.18 3.77 -1.33
C GLY A 83 -9.06 2.76 -1.17
N TYR A 84 -8.70 2.22 -2.34
CA TYR A 84 -7.50 1.43 -2.55
C TYR A 84 -6.76 2.03 -3.72
N GLU A 85 -5.47 1.72 -3.75
CA GLU A 85 -4.59 2.21 -4.77
C GLU A 85 -4.69 1.40 -6.07
N HIS A 86 -4.81 0.08 -5.98
CA HIS A 86 -4.85 -0.78 -7.16
C HIS A 86 -6.09 -0.53 -8.02
N GLY A 87 -5.87 -0.76 -9.31
CA GLY A 87 -6.85 -0.60 -10.37
C GLY A 87 -7.59 -1.88 -10.67
N ASN A 88 -7.82 -2.11 -11.96
CA ASN A 88 -8.36 -3.37 -12.46
C ASN A 88 -7.37 -4.55 -12.30
N ASP A 89 -6.08 -4.24 -12.10
CA ASP A 89 -4.98 -5.18 -11.88
C ASP A 89 -4.02 -4.61 -10.80
N PRO A 90 -3.21 -5.44 -10.11
CA PRO A 90 -2.21 -4.99 -9.13
C PRO A 90 -1.04 -4.13 -9.66
N LEU A 91 -1.16 -3.52 -10.84
CA LEU A 91 -0.13 -2.68 -11.46
C LEU A 91 -0.31 -1.20 -11.15
N GLU A 92 -1.54 -0.69 -11.10
CA GLU A 92 -1.82 0.73 -10.76
C GLU A 92 -1.33 1.00 -9.34
N GLY A 93 -0.73 2.16 -9.10
CA GLY A 93 -0.34 2.55 -7.76
C GLY A 93 1.13 2.86 -7.52
N LEU A 94 1.64 2.22 -6.47
CA LEU A 94 2.96 2.41 -5.97
C LEU A 94 3.93 1.75 -6.91
N MET A 95 5.09 2.38 -7.02
CA MET A 95 6.25 1.67 -7.47
C MET A 95 6.54 0.50 -6.52
N MET A 96 6.76 -0.70 -7.06
CA MET A 96 7.04 -1.91 -6.28
C MET A 96 8.42 -2.46 -6.61
N GLY A 97 8.70 -3.70 -6.20
CA GLY A 97 9.98 -4.36 -6.49
C GLY A 97 10.23 -4.53 -7.99
N THR A 98 9.24 -5.02 -8.75
CA THR A 98 9.34 -5.27 -10.20
C THR A 98 8.27 -4.57 -11.02
N ARG A 99 7.28 -3.96 -10.36
CA ARG A 99 6.15 -3.28 -11.00
C ARG A 99 6.34 -1.78 -11.03
N SER A 100 5.90 -1.14 -12.11
CA SER A 100 6.03 0.30 -12.30
C SER A 100 5.21 1.13 -11.30
N GLY A 101 4.04 0.64 -10.89
CA GLY A 101 3.01 1.49 -10.33
C GLY A 101 2.38 2.38 -11.40
N ASP A 102 1.75 3.48 -10.98
CA ASP A 102 1.29 4.56 -11.85
C ASP A 102 2.34 4.99 -12.87
N VAL A 103 1.90 5.04 -14.10
CA VAL A 103 2.60 5.64 -15.24
C VAL A 103 1.57 6.41 -16.04
N ASP A 104 2.04 7.41 -16.79
CA ASP A 104 1.18 8.13 -17.73
C ASP A 104 0.59 7.11 -18.74
N PRO A 105 -0.74 7.09 -18.97
CA PRO A 105 -1.35 6.20 -19.97
C PRO A 105 -0.81 6.40 -21.39
N ALA A 106 -0.20 7.55 -21.72
CA ALA A 106 0.47 7.77 -22.99
C ALA A 106 1.79 7.01 -23.13
N VAL A 107 2.44 6.60 -22.04
CA VAL A 107 3.75 5.91 -22.09
C VAL A 107 3.65 4.53 -22.75
N PRO A 108 2.72 3.64 -22.37
CA PRO A 108 2.53 2.38 -23.09
C PRO A 108 2.17 2.59 -24.57
N LEU A 109 1.40 3.64 -24.90
CA LEU A 109 1.06 3.96 -26.28
C LEU A 109 2.28 4.40 -27.08
N PHE A 110 3.12 5.25 -26.50
CA PHE A 110 4.39 5.66 -27.08
C PHE A 110 5.31 4.45 -27.33
N MET A 111 5.39 3.50 -26.39
CA MET A 111 6.18 2.26 -26.57
C MET A 111 5.71 1.43 -27.77
N VAL A 112 4.39 1.37 -28.03
CA VAL A 112 3.86 0.70 -29.21
C VAL A 112 4.17 1.48 -30.48
N LEU A 113 3.81 2.76 -30.50
CA LEU A 113 3.78 3.57 -31.72
C LEU A 113 5.18 3.96 -32.19
N GLU A 114 6.07 4.30 -31.25
CA GLU A 114 7.39 4.86 -31.57
C GLU A 114 8.52 3.86 -31.37
N LEU A 115 8.39 2.93 -30.42
CA LEU A 115 9.43 1.93 -30.13
C LEU A 115 9.12 0.55 -30.73
N GLY A 116 7.97 0.38 -31.39
CA GLY A 116 7.57 -0.87 -32.01
C GLY A 116 7.42 -2.03 -31.03
N MET A 117 7.23 -1.76 -29.74
CA MET A 117 7.09 -2.81 -28.73
C MET A 117 5.73 -3.48 -28.85
N ASP A 118 5.71 -4.81 -28.78
CA ASP A 118 4.46 -5.55 -28.75
C ASP A 118 3.79 -5.45 -27.37
N PRO A 119 2.45 -5.57 -27.29
CA PRO A 119 1.72 -5.49 -26.02
C PRO A 119 2.19 -6.48 -24.94
N SER A 120 2.66 -7.68 -25.30
CA SER A 120 3.18 -8.67 -24.35
C SER A 120 4.53 -8.23 -23.77
N GLY A 121 5.39 -7.66 -24.62
CA GLY A 121 6.64 -7.02 -24.20
C GLY A 121 6.42 -5.90 -23.20
N ILE A 122 5.45 -5.01 -23.47
CA ILE A 122 5.08 -3.91 -22.57
C ILE A 122 4.52 -4.44 -21.25
N TYR A 123 3.63 -5.43 -21.30
CA TYR A 123 3.08 -6.04 -20.09
C TYR A 123 4.19 -6.63 -19.19
N LYS A 124 5.15 -7.35 -19.78
CA LYS A 124 6.32 -7.90 -19.07
C LYS A 124 7.19 -6.79 -18.49
N LEU A 125 7.45 -5.73 -19.25
CA LEU A 125 8.22 -4.58 -18.79
C LEU A 125 7.59 -3.97 -17.55
N LEU A 126 6.30 -3.62 -17.62
CA LEU A 126 5.58 -2.93 -16.54
C LEU A 126 5.41 -3.80 -15.29
N ASN A 127 5.28 -5.12 -15.43
CA ASN A 127 5.06 -6.04 -14.29
C ASN A 127 6.34 -6.67 -13.70
N GLY A 128 7.36 -6.89 -14.52
CA GLY A 128 8.52 -7.74 -14.19
C GLY A 128 9.87 -7.04 -14.22
N GLU A 129 10.01 -5.99 -15.03
CA GLU A 129 11.29 -5.32 -15.31
C GLU A 129 11.29 -3.83 -14.92
N SER A 130 10.27 -3.40 -14.17
CA SER A 130 10.11 -2.01 -13.71
C SER A 130 10.34 -1.89 -12.21
N GLY A 131 9.90 -0.79 -11.61
CA GLY A 131 10.00 -0.58 -10.17
C GLY A 131 11.44 -0.44 -9.69
N LEU A 132 11.72 -0.89 -8.47
CA LEU A 132 13.09 -0.90 -7.94
C LEU A 132 14.05 -1.62 -8.88
N LYS A 133 13.64 -2.76 -9.46
CA LYS A 133 14.47 -3.55 -10.38
C LYS A 133 14.83 -2.75 -11.63
N GLY A 134 13.85 -2.08 -12.24
CA GLY A 134 14.08 -1.28 -13.44
C GLY A 134 15.02 -0.09 -13.22
N ILE A 135 15.06 0.46 -12.00
CA ILE A 135 15.89 1.64 -11.69
C ILE A 135 17.30 1.25 -11.20
N CYS A 136 17.42 0.25 -10.32
CA CYS A 136 18.69 -0.07 -9.66
C CYS A 136 19.10 -1.55 -9.76
N GLY A 137 18.41 -2.34 -10.59
CA GLY A 137 18.69 -3.77 -10.78
C GLY A 137 18.20 -4.68 -9.64
N GLN A 138 17.67 -4.13 -8.54
CA GLN A 138 17.26 -4.89 -7.37
C GLN A 138 15.76 -4.79 -7.09
N ASN A 139 15.11 -5.90 -6.74
CA ASN A 139 13.68 -5.93 -6.41
C ASN A 139 13.39 -6.02 -4.91
N ASP A 140 14.41 -6.25 -4.07
CA ASP A 140 14.30 -6.36 -2.63
C ASP A 140 14.87 -5.10 -1.97
N MET A 141 14.04 -4.40 -1.19
CA MET A 141 14.45 -3.16 -0.53
C MET A 141 15.61 -3.36 0.44
N ARG A 142 15.77 -4.55 1.04
CA ARG A 142 16.93 -4.82 1.91
C ARG A 142 18.24 -4.71 1.13
N GLU A 143 18.24 -5.21 -0.09
CA GLU A 143 19.39 -5.14 -0.98
C GLU A 143 19.62 -3.72 -1.51
N VAL A 144 18.54 -3.00 -1.84
CA VAL A 144 18.61 -1.58 -2.21
C VAL A 144 19.25 -0.76 -1.08
N LEU A 145 18.82 -0.94 0.17
CA LEU A 145 19.40 -0.25 1.32
C LEU A 145 20.87 -0.64 1.54
N ARG A 146 21.23 -1.91 1.33
CA ARG A 146 22.61 -2.41 1.41
C ARG A 146 23.52 -1.80 0.34
N LEU A 147 23.03 -1.62 -0.88
CA LEU A 147 23.78 -0.97 -1.96
C LEU A 147 23.89 0.54 -1.71
N LYS A 148 22.80 1.18 -1.31
CA LYS A 148 22.77 2.59 -0.91
C LYS A 148 23.80 2.87 0.19
N SER A 149 23.90 2.04 1.23
CA SER A 149 24.88 2.24 2.31
C SER A 149 26.33 2.07 1.86
N ARG A 150 26.57 1.44 0.70
CA ARG A 150 27.88 1.35 0.05
C ARG A 150 28.12 2.46 -0.99
N GLY A 151 27.23 3.45 -1.08
CA GLY A 151 27.36 4.60 -1.99
C GLY A 151 26.83 4.37 -3.41
N ASP A 152 26.02 3.32 -3.64
CA ASP A 152 25.38 3.13 -4.94
C ASP A 152 24.31 4.22 -5.20
N ARG A 153 24.58 5.06 -6.20
CA ARG A 153 23.74 6.21 -6.54
C ARG A 153 22.39 5.80 -7.11
N MET A 154 22.30 4.70 -7.86
CA MET A 154 21.05 4.22 -8.44
C MET A 154 20.17 3.59 -7.37
N ALA A 155 20.76 2.90 -6.39
CA ALA A 155 20.03 2.39 -5.23
C ALA A 155 19.47 3.53 -4.37
N GLU A 156 20.26 4.58 -4.11
CA GLU A 156 19.74 5.78 -3.42
C GLU A 156 18.59 6.43 -4.19
N PHE A 157 18.76 6.61 -5.50
CA PHE A 157 17.73 7.20 -6.35
C PHE A 157 16.44 6.37 -6.36
N ALA A 158 16.54 5.05 -6.53
CA ALA A 158 15.40 4.13 -6.49
C ALA A 158 14.68 4.18 -5.12
N PHE A 159 15.42 4.21 -4.03
CA PHE A 159 14.87 4.34 -2.68
C PHE A 159 14.13 5.66 -2.47
N ARG A 160 14.73 6.80 -2.87
CA ARG A 160 14.09 8.12 -2.77
C ARG A 160 12.86 8.21 -3.66
N MET A 161 12.91 7.68 -4.87
CA MET A 161 11.75 7.60 -5.77
C MET A 161 10.62 6.77 -5.14
N TYR A 162 10.94 5.64 -4.51
CA TYR A 162 9.97 4.84 -3.76
C TYR A 162 9.31 5.65 -2.66
N CYS A 163 10.11 6.27 -1.77
CA CYS A 163 9.62 7.08 -0.65
C CYS A 163 8.76 8.26 -1.12
N TYR A 164 9.16 8.94 -2.20
CA TYR A 164 8.40 10.02 -2.79
C TYR A 164 7.00 9.56 -3.24
N ARG A 165 6.92 8.43 -3.95
CA ARG A 165 5.64 7.88 -4.40
C ARG A 165 4.76 7.44 -3.23
N VAL A 166 5.34 6.79 -2.22
CA VAL A 166 4.67 6.50 -0.93
C VAL A 166 4.04 7.76 -0.34
N LYS A 167 4.84 8.82 -0.19
CA LYS A 167 4.42 10.08 0.41
C LYS A 167 3.29 10.75 -0.39
N LYS A 168 3.33 10.70 -1.73
CA LYS A 168 2.27 11.22 -2.60
C LYS A 168 0.92 10.56 -2.30
N TYR A 169 0.87 9.24 -2.15
CA TYR A 169 -0.36 8.53 -1.79
C TYR A 169 -0.84 8.85 -0.38
N ILE A 170 0.07 8.98 0.59
CA ILE A 170 -0.28 9.42 1.93
C ILE A 170 -0.95 10.78 1.86
N GLY A 171 -0.34 11.76 1.20
CA GLY A 171 -0.94 13.10 1.03
C GLY A 171 -2.30 13.06 0.36
N ALA A 172 -2.45 12.29 -0.72
CA ALA A 172 -3.72 12.13 -1.42
C ALA A 172 -4.82 11.55 -0.50
N TYR A 173 -4.52 10.48 0.25
CA TYR A 173 -5.50 9.89 1.16
C TYR A 173 -5.75 10.73 2.41
N MET A 174 -4.76 11.48 2.90
CA MET A 174 -4.97 12.47 3.96
C MET A 174 -5.89 13.59 3.51
N ALA A 175 -5.89 13.95 2.22
CA ALA A 175 -6.83 14.96 1.68
C ALA A 175 -8.23 14.39 1.43
N VAL A 176 -8.34 13.09 1.07
CA VAL A 176 -9.63 12.40 0.91
C VAL A 176 -10.29 12.12 2.27
N LEU A 177 -9.50 11.84 3.30
CA LEU A 177 -9.95 11.67 4.67
C LEU A 177 -10.16 13.03 5.34
N SER A 178 -11.31 13.26 5.96
CA SER A 178 -11.56 14.51 6.71
C SER A 178 -10.67 14.66 7.95
N SER A 179 -10.17 13.56 8.49
CA SER A 179 -9.15 13.50 9.53
C SER A 179 -8.42 12.16 9.47
N VAL A 180 -7.20 12.07 10.01
CA VAL A 180 -6.46 10.81 10.12
C VAL A 180 -6.09 10.60 11.58
N ASP A 181 -6.56 9.49 12.18
CA ASP A 181 -6.23 9.16 13.57
C ASP A 181 -4.86 8.49 13.65
N ALA A 182 -4.55 7.59 12.71
CA ALA A 182 -3.25 6.94 12.65
C ALA A 182 -2.79 6.56 11.24
N LEU A 183 -1.49 6.68 11.04
CA LEU A 183 -0.73 6.12 9.92
C LEU A 183 -0.04 4.84 10.39
N VAL A 184 -0.30 3.71 9.73
CA VAL A 184 0.22 2.40 10.14
C VAL A 184 1.14 1.82 9.08
N PHE A 185 2.40 1.61 9.47
CA PHE A 185 3.37 0.85 8.70
C PHE A 185 3.31 -0.62 9.09
N THR A 186 3.16 -1.49 8.07
CA THR A 186 3.11 -2.95 8.24
C THR A 186 3.88 -3.65 7.12
N ALA A 187 3.88 -4.98 7.10
CA ALA A 187 4.59 -5.88 6.20
C ALA A 187 6.10 -5.65 6.10
N GLY A 188 6.74 -6.48 5.27
CA GLY A 188 8.20 -6.65 5.25
C GLY A 188 9.02 -5.36 5.25
N ILE A 189 8.72 -4.37 4.41
CA ILE A 189 9.53 -3.15 4.35
C ILE A 189 9.09 -2.12 5.40
N GLY A 190 7.78 -1.97 5.63
CA GLY A 190 7.25 -0.98 6.60
C GLY A 190 7.58 -1.32 8.05
N GLU A 191 7.62 -2.61 8.38
CA GLU A 191 7.99 -3.09 9.71
C GLU A 191 9.49 -2.96 10.00
N ASN A 192 10.33 -3.12 8.98
CA ASN A 192 11.76 -3.36 9.19
C ASN A 192 12.68 -2.23 8.72
N SER A 193 12.15 -1.16 8.13
CA SER A 193 12.95 -0.02 7.66
C SER A 193 12.58 1.29 8.37
N PRO A 194 13.26 1.63 9.48
CA PRO A 194 13.13 2.95 10.12
C PRO A 194 13.43 4.09 9.16
N GLU A 195 14.43 3.91 8.29
CA GLU A 195 14.85 4.89 7.29
C GLU A 195 13.72 5.20 6.29
N LEU A 196 13.01 4.18 5.80
CA LEU A 196 11.86 4.37 4.94
C LEU A 196 10.75 5.15 5.65
N ARG A 197 10.40 4.76 6.88
CA ARG A 197 9.35 5.45 7.64
C ARG A 197 9.70 6.92 7.87
N TRP A 198 10.97 7.20 8.15
CA TRP A 198 11.49 8.55 8.29
C TRP A 198 11.30 9.36 7.01
N HIS A 199 11.86 8.93 5.88
CA HIS A 199 11.78 9.70 4.62
C HIS A 199 10.38 9.85 4.06
N VAL A 200 9.49 8.91 4.37
CA VAL A 200 8.09 8.98 3.96
C VAL A 200 7.33 10.05 4.76
N CYS A 201 7.63 10.17 6.05
CA CYS A 201 6.93 11.09 6.95
C CYS A 201 7.60 12.46 7.10
N GLU A 202 8.89 12.58 6.77
CA GLU A 202 9.63 13.84 6.73
C GLU A 202 8.87 14.88 5.91
N GLY A 203 8.62 16.07 6.45
CA GLY A 203 7.89 17.14 5.75
C GLY A 203 6.36 17.02 5.82
N LEU A 204 5.80 16.08 6.58
CA LEU A 204 4.36 15.95 6.84
C LEU A 204 3.94 16.58 8.19
N GLU A 205 4.82 17.35 8.84
CA GLU A 205 4.59 17.89 10.19
C GLU A 205 3.41 18.86 10.21
N LYS A 206 3.24 19.65 9.14
CA LYS A 206 2.08 20.56 8.96
C LYS A 206 0.76 19.82 8.68
N LEU A 207 0.84 18.56 8.26
CA LEU A 207 -0.31 17.67 8.12
C LEU A 207 -0.55 16.85 9.41
N GLY A 208 0.19 17.12 10.48
CA GLY A 208 0.00 16.49 11.78
C GLY A 208 0.77 15.19 11.99
N VAL A 209 1.71 14.82 11.11
CA VAL A 209 2.55 13.63 11.27
C VAL A 209 3.93 14.04 11.78
N ARG A 210 4.27 13.68 13.03
CA ARG A 210 5.58 13.94 13.64
C ARG A 210 6.16 12.65 14.19
N ILE A 211 7.29 12.20 13.64
CA ILE A 211 7.99 10.98 14.08
C ILE A 211 9.03 11.30 15.14
N ASP A 212 9.07 10.49 16.20
CA ASP A 212 10.17 10.41 17.16
C ASP A 212 11.25 9.49 16.57
N SER A 213 12.41 10.07 16.26
CA SER A 213 13.52 9.34 15.63
C SER A 213 14.07 8.21 16.51
N GLY A 214 14.09 8.39 17.83
CA GLY A 214 14.56 7.40 18.79
C GLY A 214 13.63 6.18 18.84
N ARG A 215 12.32 6.42 18.97
CA ARG A 215 11.31 5.35 18.93
C ARG A 215 11.30 4.63 17.58
N ASN A 216 11.42 5.38 16.48
CA ASN A 216 11.49 4.82 15.14
C ASN A 216 12.70 3.89 14.96
N ASN A 217 13.89 4.31 15.41
CA ASN A 217 15.12 3.51 15.31
C ASN A 217 15.10 2.27 16.22
N ARG A 218 14.46 2.35 17.39
CA ARG A 218 14.20 1.17 18.25
C ARG A 218 13.08 0.27 17.74
N ASN A 219 12.44 0.65 16.64
CA ASN A 219 11.32 -0.07 16.03
C ASN A 219 10.17 -0.32 17.03
N GLU A 220 9.87 0.69 17.85
CA GLU A 220 8.75 0.65 18.79
C GLU A 220 7.41 0.56 18.06
N ARG A 221 6.39 0.06 18.76
CA ARG A 221 5.04 -0.08 18.18
C ARG A 221 4.42 1.26 17.81
N GLU A 222 4.70 2.32 18.58
CA GLU A 222 4.33 3.69 18.24
C GLU A 222 5.60 4.52 18.09
N ILE A 223 5.73 5.18 16.95
CA ILE A 223 6.91 5.95 16.57
C ILE A 223 6.61 7.43 16.41
N SER A 224 5.38 7.88 16.68
CA SER A 224 5.04 9.29 16.72
C SER A 224 5.56 9.99 17.97
N CYS A 225 5.85 11.29 17.85
CA CYS A 225 6.05 12.16 19.01
C CYS A 225 4.77 12.21 19.87
N PRO A 226 4.87 12.43 21.18
CA PRO A 226 3.70 12.52 22.07
C PRO A 226 2.68 13.60 21.65
N ASP A 227 3.16 14.68 21.04
CA ASP A 227 2.37 15.83 20.58
C ASP A 227 1.91 15.71 19.11
N SER A 228 2.21 14.60 18.43
CA SER A 228 1.79 14.36 17.03
C SER A 228 0.27 14.20 16.95
N PRO A 229 -0.45 15.05 16.18
CA PRO A 229 -1.90 14.89 15.99
C PRO A 229 -2.30 13.54 15.38
N VAL A 230 -1.48 13.03 14.44
CA VAL A 230 -1.64 11.72 13.83
C VAL A 230 -0.68 10.75 14.51
N ARG A 231 -1.20 9.63 15.03
CA ARG A 231 -0.35 8.56 15.60
C ARG A 231 0.35 7.81 14.48
N VAL A 232 1.61 7.45 14.67
CA VAL A 232 2.35 6.64 13.68
C VAL A 232 2.69 5.31 14.31
N LEU A 233 2.14 4.23 13.76
CA LEU A 233 2.26 2.89 14.31
C LEU A 233 3.06 1.97 13.41
N VAL A 234 3.79 1.04 14.02
CA VAL A 234 4.44 -0.10 13.36
C VAL A 234 3.76 -1.36 13.86
N ILE A 235 2.99 -2.01 13.00
CA ILE A 235 2.20 -3.20 13.34
C ILE A 235 2.64 -4.35 12.45
N ARG A 236 3.10 -5.43 13.06
CA ARG A 236 3.45 -6.65 12.33
C ARG A 236 2.20 -7.32 11.78
N THR A 237 2.11 -7.53 10.47
CA THR A 237 1.01 -8.31 9.89
C THR A 237 1.22 -9.80 10.20
N ASN A 238 0.12 -10.53 10.42
CA ASN A 238 0.15 -11.98 10.53
C ASN A 238 -1.01 -12.54 9.68
N GLU A 239 -0.72 -12.77 8.39
CA GLU A 239 -1.72 -13.21 7.42
C GLU A 239 -2.19 -14.64 7.72
N GLU A 240 -1.28 -15.51 8.17
CA GLU A 240 -1.55 -16.89 8.54
C GLU A 240 -2.54 -16.98 9.71
N LEU A 241 -2.35 -16.15 10.75
CA LEU A 241 -3.28 -16.07 11.88
C LEU A 241 -4.66 -15.58 11.44
N MET A 242 -4.73 -14.65 10.48
CA MET A 242 -6.02 -14.22 9.94
C MET A 242 -6.71 -15.29 9.14
N ILE A 243 -5.97 -16.04 8.32
CA ILE A 243 -6.52 -17.18 7.59
C ILE A 243 -7.08 -18.18 8.58
N ALA A 244 -6.31 -18.55 9.63
CA ALA A 244 -6.78 -19.46 10.67
C ALA A 244 -8.05 -18.97 11.39
N ARG A 245 -8.10 -17.68 11.78
CA ARG A 245 -9.28 -17.08 12.42
C ARG A 245 -10.50 -17.09 11.50
N GLU A 246 -10.31 -16.78 10.23
CA GLU A 246 -11.39 -16.75 9.25
C GLU A 246 -11.88 -18.16 8.92
N THR A 247 -10.98 -19.14 8.83
CA THR A 247 -11.33 -20.56 8.72
C THR A 247 -12.19 -20.99 9.90
N VAL A 248 -11.77 -20.72 11.14
CA VAL A 248 -12.56 -21.01 12.34
C VAL A 248 -13.94 -20.36 12.29
N ARG A 249 -14.01 -19.07 11.93
CA ARG A 249 -15.26 -18.30 11.85
C ARG A 249 -16.25 -18.90 10.85
N VAL A 250 -15.77 -19.30 9.67
CA VAL A 250 -16.63 -19.81 8.58
C VAL A 250 -17.00 -21.28 8.77
N THR A 251 -16.10 -22.09 9.33
CA THR A 251 -16.33 -23.52 9.54
C THR A 251 -17.00 -23.85 10.87
N GLY A 252 -16.99 -22.91 11.83
CA GLY A 252 -17.46 -23.15 13.19
C GLY A 252 -16.56 -24.07 14.02
N LEU A 253 -15.37 -24.42 13.50
CA LEU A 253 -14.42 -25.28 14.19
C LEU A 253 -13.94 -24.60 15.49
N ARG A 254 -14.01 -25.29 16.62
CA ARG A 254 -13.38 -24.82 17.85
C ARG A 254 -11.86 -25.04 17.73
N PRO A 255 -11.02 -24.03 17.98
CA PRO A 255 -9.58 -24.23 18.02
C PRO A 255 -9.26 -25.29 19.08
N VAL A 256 -8.53 -26.33 18.70
CA VAL A 256 -7.89 -27.24 19.66
C VAL A 256 -6.64 -26.49 20.11
N LEU A 257 -6.71 -25.89 21.30
CA LEU A 257 -5.55 -25.29 21.97
C LEU A 257 -4.64 -26.39 22.51
#